data_AF-A0A2U2PGE8-F1
#
_entry.id   AF-A0A2U2PGE8-F1
#
_cell.length_a   1.000
_cell.length_b   1.000
_cell.length_c   1.000
_cell.angle_alpha   90.00
_cell.angle_beta   90.00
_cell.angle_gamma   90.00
#
_symmetry.space_group_name_H-M   'P 1'
#
loop_
_entity.id
_entity.type
_entity.pdbx_description
1 polymer ?
#
loop_
_entity_poly.entity_id
_entity_poly.type
_entity_poly.pdbx_seq_one_letter_code
_entity_poly.pdbx_strand_id
1 'polypeptide(L)'
;MSLFDGIIAAGYVDKGAYVNCTGPSVKFTRKPLTLMLGLLPGLRIKEDKIAAGAPKNSVVTPSLGFGLTLSIGHLVVQTPFYYTSKTSSQDGKWNPGVGLGYRF
;
A
#
# COMPACT_ATOMS: atom_id res chain seq x y z
N MET A 1 -7.65 -22.02 12.83
CA MET A 1 -6.52 -21.20 13.32
C MET A 1 -6.12 -20.27 12.18
N SER A 2 -6.21 -18.95 12.35
CA SER A 2 -5.69 -18.01 11.35
C SER A 2 -4.21 -17.75 11.62
N LEU A 3 -3.37 -17.80 10.59
CA LEU A 3 -1.94 -17.48 10.69
C LEU A 3 -1.69 -15.96 10.77
N PHE A 4 -2.70 -15.15 10.44
CA PHE A 4 -2.62 -13.69 10.40
C PHE A 4 -3.91 -13.09 10.96
N ASP A 5 -3.77 -12.18 11.92
CA ASP A 5 -4.88 -11.38 12.44
C ASP A 5 -4.78 -9.98 11.84
N GLY A 6 -5.65 -9.68 10.86
CA GLY A 6 -5.64 -8.39 10.18
C GLY A 6 -6.14 -8.43 8.74
N ILE A 7 -5.76 -7.40 7.99
CA ILE A 7 -6.07 -7.25 6.56
C ILE A 7 -4.76 -7.33 5.77
N ILE A 8 -4.78 -8.13 4.70
CA ILE A 8 -3.77 -8.08 3.63
C ILE A 8 -4.45 -7.53 2.39
N ALA A 9 -3.84 -6.54 1.74
CA ALA A 9 -4.31 -5.98 0.48
C ALA A 9 -3.16 -5.91 -0.53
N ALA A 10 -3.44 -6.18 -1.79
CA ALA A 10 -2.52 -6.01 -2.89
C ALA A 10 -3.15 -5.14 -3.97
N GLY A 11 -2.33 -4.42 -4.73
CA GLY A 11 -2.84 -3.51 -5.73
C GLY A 11 -1.76 -2.84 -6.55
N TYR A 12 -2.13 -1.74 -7.19
CA TYR A 12 -1.27 -1.02 -8.13
C TYR A 12 -1.22 0.47 -7.81
N VAL A 13 -0.04 1.05 -7.96
CA VAL A 13 0.23 2.49 -7.78
C VAL A 13 1.54 2.85 -8.44
N ASP A 14 1.60 4.02 -9.08
CA ASP A 14 2.83 4.57 -9.65
C ASP A 14 3.63 3.55 -10.48
N LYS A 15 2.96 2.90 -11.44
CA LYS A 15 3.59 1.94 -12.36
C LYS A 15 4.24 0.72 -11.68
N GLY A 16 3.77 0.34 -10.50
CA GLY A 16 4.22 -0.84 -9.78
C GLY A 16 3.12 -1.41 -8.90
N ALA A 17 3.35 -2.62 -8.40
CA ALA A 17 2.45 -3.28 -7.47
C ALA A 17 2.83 -2.97 -6.01
N TYR A 18 1.93 -3.30 -5.09
CA TYR A 18 2.19 -3.30 -3.67
C TYR A 18 1.47 -4.45 -2.97
N VAL A 19 1.96 -4.80 -1.79
CA VAL A 19 1.25 -5.64 -0.81
C VAL A 19 1.33 -4.95 0.55
N ASN A 20 0.20 -4.66 1.14
CA ASN A 20 0.07 -3.98 2.42
C ASN A 20 -0.58 -4.86 3.47
N CYS A 21 -0.16 -4.64 4.71
CA CYS A 21 -0.92 -4.98 5.89
C CYS A 21 -1.55 -3.71 6.46
N THR A 22 -2.64 -3.84 7.22
CA THR A 22 -3.15 -2.70 8.00
C THR A 22 -2.30 -2.46 9.25
N GLY A 23 -1.84 -1.22 9.43
CA GLY A 23 -1.15 -0.78 10.64
C GLY A 23 -2.03 0.07 11.57
N PRO A 24 -1.41 0.94 12.39
CA PRO A 24 -2.11 1.91 13.24
C PRO A 24 -3.10 2.77 12.42
N SER A 25 -4.32 2.87 12.91
CA SER A 25 -5.42 3.50 12.17
C SER A 25 -6.55 3.95 13.09
N VAL A 26 -7.27 4.99 12.64
CA VAL A 26 -8.59 5.34 13.17
C VAL A 26 -9.62 4.50 12.43
N LYS A 27 -10.51 3.84 13.17
CA LYS A 27 -11.49 2.90 12.61
C LYS A 27 -12.90 3.32 12.98
N PHE A 28 -13.78 3.28 12.00
CA PHE A 28 -15.22 3.36 12.20
C PHE A 28 -15.84 2.02 11.79
N THR A 29 -16.57 1.37 12.70
CA THR A 29 -17.14 0.05 12.45
C THR A 29 -18.65 0.04 12.70
N ARG A 30 -19.41 -0.37 11.71
CA ARG A 30 -20.84 -0.69 11.78
C ARG A 30 -21.08 -1.96 10.98
N LYS A 31 -21.19 -3.10 11.67
CA LYS A 31 -21.24 -4.43 11.02
C LYS A 31 -22.26 -4.46 9.86
N PRO A 32 -21.91 -5.04 8.69
CA PRO A 32 -20.64 -5.73 8.37
C PRO A 32 -19.53 -4.80 7.84
N LEU A 33 -19.71 -3.48 7.91
CA LEU A 33 -18.82 -2.46 7.36
C LEU A 33 -17.76 -2.02 8.40
N THR A 34 -16.51 -1.96 7.98
CA THR A 34 -15.43 -1.25 8.69
C THR A 34 -14.73 -0.31 7.72
N LEU A 35 -14.66 0.98 8.07
CA LEU A 35 -13.84 1.97 7.38
C LEU A 35 -12.62 2.31 8.25
N MET A 36 -11.45 2.39 7.64
CA MET A 36 -10.19 2.67 8.32
C MET A 36 -9.44 3.75 7.56
N LEU A 37 -8.89 4.72 8.31
CA LEU A 37 -7.90 5.67 7.82
C LEU A 37 -6.63 5.47 8.64
N GLY A 38 -5.51 5.18 7.99
CA GLY A 38 -4.26 5.01 8.74
C GLY A 38 -3.08 4.58 7.89
N LEU A 39 -2.06 4.10 8.60
CA LEU A 39 -0.78 3.70 8.04
C LEU A 39 -0.86 2.29 7.45
N LEU A 40 -0.18 2.12 6.31
CA LEU A 40 -0.18 0.92 5.49
C LEU A 40 1.26 0.44 5.31
N PRO A 41 1.84 -0.26 6.30
CA PRO A 41 3.13 -0.91 6.16
C PRO A 41 3.03 -2.03 5.12
N GLY A 42 4.01 -2.14 4.25
CA GLY A 42 3.97 -3.10 3.17
C GLY A 42 5.22 -3.14 2.31
N LEU A 43 5.12 -3.87 1.21
CA LEU A 43 6.17 -3.98 0.20
C LEU A 43 5.71 -3.30 -1.08
N ARG A 44 6.61 -2.52 -1.70
CA ARG A 44 6.48 -2.02 -3.06
C ARG A 44 7.21 -2.97 -3.99
N ILE A 45 6.59 -3.24 -5.13
CA ILE A 45 7.15 -4.07 -6.20
C ILE A 45 7.19 -3.20 -7.45
N LYS A 46 8.36 -2.65 -7.75
CA LYS A 46 8.55 -1.74 -8.87
C LYS A 46 9.98 -1.84 -9.37
N GLU A 47 10.13 -2.03 -10.67
CA GLU A 47 11.44 -2.00 -11.31
C GLU A 47 12.03 -0.58 -11.26
N ASP A 48 13.29 -0.48 -10.85
CA ASP A 48 14.02 0.78 -10.83
C ASP A 48 14.61 1.07 -12.22
N LYS A 49 13.98 2.03 -12.92
CA LYS A 49 14.37 2.42 -14.28
C LYS A 49 15.40 3.54 -14.21
N ILE A 50 16.67 3.15 -14.28
CA ILE A 50 17.83 4.05 -14.22
C ILE A 50 18.68 3.99 -15.50
N ALA A 51 19.57 4.96 -15.66
CA ALA A 51 20.57 4.95 -16.73
C ALA A 51 21.52 3.74 -16.61
N ALA A 52 22.02 3.27 -17.75
CA ALA A 52 22.95 2.15 -17.80
C ALA A 52 24.20 2.43 -16.95
N GLY A 53 24.58 1.46 -16.10
CA GLY A 53 25.74 1.56 -15.20
C GLY A 53 25.51 2.31 -13.89
N ALA A 54 24.34 2.90 -13.67
CA ALA A 54 24.00 3.51 -12.37
C ALA A 54 23.60 2.44 -11.33
N PRO A 55 23.74 2.71 -10.02
CA PRO A 55 23.20 1.84 -8.97
C PRO A 55 21.67 1.79 -8.99
N LYS A 56 21.10 0.58 -8.92
CA LYS A 56 19.64 0.34 -8.89
C LYS A 56 19.14 -0.10 -7.52
N ASN A 57 17.95 0.32 -7.17
CA ASN A 57 17.21 -0.23 -6.04
C ASN A 57 16.75 -1.68 -6.33
N SER A 58 16.48 -2.41 -5.25
CA SER A 58 15.81 -3.71 -5.33
C SER A 58 14.43 -3.55 -5.96
N VAL A 59 13.99 -4.56 -6.72
CA VAL A 59 12.63 -4.61 -7.30
C VAL A 59 11.57 -4.66 -6.20
N VAL A 60 11.90 -5.26 -5.06
CA VAL A 60 11.04 -5.33 -3.87
C VAL A 60 11.65 -4.49 -2.76
N THR A 61 10.89 -3.51 -2.27
CA THR A 61 11.34 -2.58 -1.22
C THR A 61 10.32 -2.46 -0.10
N PRO A 62 10.76 -2.30 1.16
CA PRO A 62 9.86 -1.94 2.24
C PRO A 62 9.27 -0.55 2.00
N SER A 63 8.04 -0.36 2.43
CA SER A 63 7.33 0.90 2.25
C SER A 63 6.33 1.16 3.37
N LEU A 64 6.05 2.45 3.56
CA LEU A 64 4.98 2.92 4.42
C LEU A 64 4.08 3.83 3.57
N GLY A 65 2.85 3.40 3.37
CA GLY A 65 1.79 4.25 2.83
C GLY A 65 0.91 4.80 3.94
N PHE A 66 0.02 5.71 3.57
CA PHE A 66 -1.19 6.02 4.34
C PHE A 66 -2.40 5.86 3.43
N GLY A 67 -3.59 5.61 3.96
CA GLY A 67 -4.76 5.61 3.10
C GLY A 67 -6.03 5.10 3.74
N LEU A 68 -7.04 4.95 2.88
CA LEU A 68 -8.36 4.45 3.23
C LEU A 68 -8.42 2.95 2.99
N THR A 69 -8.99 2.21 3.93
CA THR A 69 -9.30 0.79 3.81
C THR A 69 -10.77 0.59 4.17
N LEU A 70 -11.55 0.10 3.22
CA LEU A 70 -12.93 -0.31 3.41
C LEU A 70 -12.98 -1.84 3.50
N SER A 71 -13.65 -2.37 4.50
CA SER A 71 -13.88 -3.81 4.68
C SER A 71 -15.38 -4.07 4.79
N ILE A 72 -15.87 -5.04 4.02
CA ILE A 72 -17.24 -5.55 4.05
C ILE A 72 -17.14 -7.05 4.28
N GLY A 73 -17.33 -7.50 5.52
CA GLY A 73 -17.00 -8.87 5.90
C GLY A 73 -15.51 -9.17 5.65
N HIS A 74 -15.24 -10.16 4.81
CA HIS A 74 -13.86 -10.53 4.44
C HIS A 74 -13.31 -9.75 3.25
N LEU A 75 -14.15 -9.09 2.45
CA LEU A 75 -13.70 -8.34 1.28
C LEU A 75 -13.14 -6.98 1.70
N VAL A 76 -11.99 -6.60 1.14
CA VAL A 76 -11.36 -5.31 1.39
C VAL A 76 -11.11 -4.56 0.09
N VAL A 77 -11.39 -3.26 0.09
CA VAL A 77 -10.95 -2.29 -0.92
C VAL A 77 -10.03 -1.30 -0.24
N GLN A 78 -8.86 -1.03 -0.84
CA GLN A 78 -7.85 -0.14 -0.28
C GLN A 78 -7.42 0.92 -1.29
N THR A 79 -7.35 2.17 -0.84
CA THR A 79 -6.81 3.31 -1.59
C THR A 79 -5.60 3.85 -0.82
N PRO A 80 -4.38 3.33 -1.07
CA PRO A 80 -3.17 3.83 -0.45
C PRO A 80 -2.64 5.06 -1.18
N PHE A 81 -1.88 5.87 -0.47
CA PHE A 81 -1.10 6.98 -0.97
C PHE A 81 0.34 6.76 -0.53
N TYR A 82 1.25 6.77 -1.51
CA TYR A 82 2.69 6.65 -1.26
C TYR A 82 3.40 7.90 -1.75
N TYR A 83 4.32 8.40 -0.94
CA TYR A 83 5.19 9.49 -1.35
C TYR A 83 6.41 8.91 -2.09
N THR A 84 6.58 9.33 -3.34
CA THR A 84 7.83 9.12 -4.07
C THR A 84 8.71 10.34 -3.83
N SER A 85 9.89 10.13 -3.26
CA SER A 85 10.85 11.20 -2.99
C SER A 85 11.34 11.87 -4.28
N LYS A 86 11.70 13.15 -4.18
CA LYS A 86 12.30 13.88 -5.29
C LYS A 86 13.60 13.20 -5.76
N THR A 87 13.90 13.33 -7.04
CA THR A 87 15.18 12.94 -7.64
C THR A 87 15.86 14.17 -8.23
N SER A 88 17.03 13.99 -8.87
CA SER A 88 17.69 15.07 -9.63
C SER A 88 16.91 15.51 -10.87
N SER A 89 15.94 14.72 -11.33
CA SER A 89 15.20 14.96 -12.58
C SER A 89 13.69 15.06 -12.43
N GLN A 90 13.14 14.77 -11.23
CA GLN A 90 11.70 14.73 -10.98
C GLN A 90 11.35 15.19 -9.57
N ASP A 91 10.26 15.94 -9.44
CA ASP A 91 9.72 16.36 -8.15
C ASP A 91 9.15 15.20 -7.35
N GLY A 92 9.22 15.34 -6.03
CA GLY A 92 8.57 14.41 -5.11
C GLY A 92 7.06 14.59 -5.15
N LYS A 93 6.31 13.49 -5.11
CA LYS A 93 4.85 13.53 -5.22
C LYS A 93 4.17 12.36 -4.53
N TRP A 94 2.94 12.60 -4.10
CA TRP A 94 2.04 11.57 -3.63
C TRP A 94 1.40 10.84 -4.81
N ASN A 95 1.38 9.52 -4.74
CA ASN A 95 0.77 8.67 -5.75
C ASN A 95 -0.38 7.89 -5.12
N PRO A 96 -1.65 8.16 -5.52
CA PRO A 96 -2.77 7.34 -5.13
C PRO A 96 -2.70 5.98 -5.82
N GLY A 97 -3.12 4.95 -5.11
CA GLY A 97 -3.26 3.59 -5.59
C GLY A 97 -4.67 3.05 -5.40
N VAL A 98 -4.86 1.85 -5.92
CA VAL A 98 -6.06 1.06 -5.66
C VAL A 98 -5.67 -0.41 -5.51
N GLY A 99 -6.35 -1.10 -4.61
CA GLY A 99 -6.14 -2.52 -4.39
C GLY A 99 -7.32 -3.19 -3.73
N LEU A 100 -7.25 -4.52 -3.74
CA LEU A 100 -8.20 -5.42 -3.12
C LEU A 100 -7.49 -6.26 -2.08
N GLY A 101 -8.25 -6.73 -1.11
CA GLY A 101 -7.67 -7.51 -0.02
C GLY A 101 -8.66 -8.43 0.65
N TYR A 102 -8.14 -9.10 1.66
CA TYR A 102 -8.86 -10.02 2.50
C TYR A 102 -8.66 -9.64 3.96
N ARG A 103 -9.76 -9.65 4.71
CA ARG A 103 -9.77 -9.57 6.17
C ARG A 103 -9.94 -10.98 6.73
N PHE A 104 -8.98 -11.44 7.53
CA PHE A 104 -9.00 -12.75 8.15
C PHE A 104 -9.94 -12.84 9.35
#